data_AF-A0A1A6HCY5-F1
#
_entry.id   AF-A0A1A6HCY5-F1
#
_cell.length_a   1.000
_cell.length_b   1.000
_cell.length_c   1.000
_cell.angle_alpha   90.00
_cell.angle_beta   90.00
_cell.angle_gamma   90.00
#
_symmetry.space_group_name_H-M   'P 1'
#
loop_
_entity.id
_entity.type
_entity.pdbx_description
1 polymer ?
#
loop_
_entity_poly.entity_id
_entity_poly.type
_entity_poly.pdbx_seq_one_letter_code
_entity_poly.pdbx_strand_id
1 'polypeptide(L)'
;MSKYSAGCIFYYPSFHSTHNPSQAEKLQKDLKRYLTRKIGFEAVMRIRCTKGLSMHTFHGNFFVRSTDLLSLANINPDAGFAVQLSIEESLTDTSLVCFQTALLYTSSKGERRIRVHTLCLPVVSSLADVYAGVDVQAAICLLANMAVDRSVSSSLSDARDALVNAVVDPLSAYSSAVSSVPRSTLTAPSSLKLLPLYVLALLKQGAIHVNDRVVPQPSIQKLSAEKLTREGAFLMDCGSTHLPELDTLSSERTRSFITWLRDSRPLSPVLHLVKDESPAKTDFFQHLVEDRTEAALSYYEFLLHIQQQICK
;
A
#
# COMPACT_ATOMS: atom_id res chain seq x y z
N MET A 1 -7.87 13.90 15.88
CA MET A 1 -6.67 14.18 16.71
C MET A 1 -5.39 13.73 16.00
N SER A 2 -5.07 12.43 15.94
CA SER A 2 -3.77 11.93 15.43
C SER A 2 -3.30 12.44 14.05
N LYS A 3 -4.21 12.58 13.06
CA LYS A 3 -3.86 12.99 11.67
C LYS A 3 -3.05 14.30 11.63
N TYR A 4 -3.40 15.28 12.45
CA TYR A 4 -2.77 16.61 12.46
C TYR A 4 -1.68 16.79 13.54
N SER A 5 -1.35 15.73 14.29
CA SER A 5 -0.38 15.76 15.39
C SER A 5 0.77 14.75 15.24
N ALA A 6 0.95 14.18 14.04
CA ALA A 6 1.87 13.06 13.79
C ALA A 6 1.67 11.83 14.71
N GLY A 7 0.43 11.62 15.17
CA GLY A 7 0.08 10.47 16.00
C GLY A 7 -0.18 9.20 15.17
N CYS A 8 -0.27 8.06 15.86
CA CYS A 8 -0.78 6.82 15.29
C CYS A 8 -2.30 6.69 15.54
N ILE A 9 -2.96 5.78 14.82
CA ILE A 9 -4.33 5.34 15.08
C ILE A 9 -4.31 3.82 15.11
N PHE A 10 -4.89 3.23 16.16
CA PHE A 10 -5.06 1.79 16.30
C PHE A 10 -6.54 1.50 16.53
N TYR A 11 -7.05 0.43 15.94
CA TYR A 11 -8.46 0.05 16.04
C TYR A 11 -8.59 -1.45 16.33
N TYR A 12 -9.39 -1.75 17.36
CA TYR A 12 -9.62 -3.10 17.89
C TYR A 12 -11.15 -3.32 17.93
N PRO A 13 -11.77 -3.71 16.81
CA PRO A 13 -13.23 -3.88 16.72
C PRO A 13 -13.69 -4.98 17.69
N SER A 14 -14.81 -4.72 18.37
CA SER A 14 -15.43 -5.66 19.32
C SER A 14 -14.45 -6.21 20.36
N PHE A 15 -13.52 -5.38 20.85
CA PHE A 15 -12.56 -5.75 21.89
C PHE A 15 -13.28 -6.22 23.15
N HIS A 16 -12.93 -7.43 23.62
CA HIS A 16 -13.39 -7.96 24.90
C HIS A 16 -12.38 -8.99 25.42
N SER A 17 -11.92 -8.84 26.67
CA SER A 17 -10.91 -9.73 27.28
C SER A 17 -11.32 -11.22 27.22
N THR A 18 -12.54 -11.53 27.67
CA THR A 18 -13.08 -12.91 27.68
C THR A 18 -13.65 -13.37 26.34
N HIS A 19 -14.52 -12.57 25.70
CA HIS A 19 -15.27 -12.99 24.50
C HIS A 19 -14.52 -12.80 23.18
N ASN A 20 -13.45 -11.99 23.16
CA ASN A 20 -12.63 -11.75 21.97
C ASN A 20 -11.12 -11.68 22.32
N PRO A 21 -10.54 -12.76 22.86
CA PRO A 21 -9.18 -12.76 23.39
C PRO A 21 -8.10 -12.51 22.33
N SER A 22 -8.39 -12.73 21.03
CA SER A 22 -7.44 -12.42 19.95
C SER A 22 -7.20 -10.91 19.78
N GLN A 23 -8.21 -10.07 20.02
CA GLN A 23 -8.03 -8.61 20.06
C GLN A 23 -7.28 -8.16 21.32
N ALA A 24 -7.46 -8.86 22.44
CA ALA A 24 -6.68 -8.62 23.66
C ALA A 24 -5.18 -8.94 23.47
N GLU A 25 -4.87 -10.09 22.84
CA GLU A 25 -3.50 -10.45 22.50
C GLU A 25 -2.89 -9.54 21.43
N LYS A 26 -3.66 -9.13 20.41
CA LYS A 26 -3.24 -8.14 19.42
C LYS A 26 -2.84 -6.84 20.10
N LEU A 27 -3.71 -6.28 20.95
CA LEU A 27 -3.44 -5.07 21.71
C LEU A 27 -2.17 -5.21 22.58
N GLN A 28 -1.98 -6.34 23.26
CA GLN A 28 -0.78 -6.58 24.07
C GLN A 28 0.51 -6.52 23.25
N LYS A 29 0.53 -7.14 22.06
CA LYS A 29 1.69 -7.16 21.16
C LYS A 29 1.94 -5.80 20.51
N ASP A 30 0.89 -5.15 20.01
CA ASP A 30 0.97 -3.81 19.42
C ASP A 30 1.44 -2.78 20.47
N LEU A 31 0.93 -2.87 21.72
CA LEU A 31 1.37 -2.02 22.83
C LEU A 31 2.84 -2.29 23.22
N LYS A 32 3.28 -3.55 23.22
CA LYS A 32 4.69 -3.90 23.42
C LYS A 32 5.57 -3.25 22.35
N ARG A 33 5.20 -3.29 21.06
CA ARG A 33 5.90 -2.55 20.00
C ARG A 33 5.86 -1.05 20.26
N TYR A 34 4.69 -0.49 20.54
CA TYR A 34 4.47 0.94 20.69
C TYR A 34 5.31 1.56 21.81
N LEU A 35 5.44 0.86 22.95
CA LEU A 35 6.21 1.30 24.11
C LEU A 35 7.72 1.04 24.01
N THR A 36 8.17 0.05 23.23
CA THR A 36 9.60 -0.34 23.14
C THR A 36 10.31 0.15 21.88
N ARG A 37 9.57 0.57 20.84
CA ARG A 37 10.15 1.12 19.61
C ARG A 37 10.90 2.43 19.88
N LYS A 38 11.89 2.71 19.02
CA LYS A 38 12.58 4.01 19.01
C LYS A 38 11.58 5.13 18.72
N ILE A 39 11.82 6.32 19.27
CA ILE A 39 11.01 7.52 19.05
C ILE A 39 11.92 8.75 18.94
N GLY A 40 11.49 9.73 18.15
CA GLY A 40 12.05 11.08 18.12
C GLY A 40 10.98 12.11 18.46
N PHE A 41 11.37 13.18 19.13
CA PHE A 41 10.48 14.24 19.60
C PHE A 41 10.79 15.56 18.88
N GLU A 42 9.81 16.47 18.88
CA GLU A 42 9.95 17.86 18.39
C GLU A 42 10.54 17.90 16.96
N ALA A 43 10.09 16.97 16.13
CA ALA A 43 10.72 16.69 14.86
C ALA A 43 10.19 17.60 13.76
N VAL A 44 11.07 17.91 12.81
CA VAL A 44 10.69 18.55 11.55
C VAL A 44 11.32 17.79 10.40
N MET A 45 10.54 17.56 9.35
CA MET A 45 11.00 16.91 8.13
C MET A 45 10.87 17.89 6.97
N ARG A 46 11.95 18.08 6.23
CA ARG A 46 11.95 18.85 4.99
C ARG A 46 12.37 17.96 3.83
N ILE A 47 11.66 18.04 2.72
CA ILE A 47 12.06 17.39 1.46
C ILE A 47 12.51 18.48 0.49
N ARG A 48 13.74 18.36 -0.02
CA ARG A 48 14.28 19.21 -1.09
C ARG A 48 14.40 18.39 -2.38
N CYS A 49 14.36 19.07 -3.51
CA CYS A 49 14.55 18.49 -4.83
C CYS A 49 15.43 19.41 -5.69
N THR A 50 15.96 18.89 -6.82
CA THR A 50 16.62 19.70 -7.86
C THR A 50 15.69 20.83 -8.34
N LYS A 51 16.27 21.96 -8.77
CA LYS A 51 15.52 23.08 -9.36
C LYS A 51 14.64 22.59 -10.53
N GLY A 52 13.45 23.19 -10.65
CA GLY A 52 12.42 22.79 -11.62
C GLY A 52 11.44 21.74 -11.09
N LEU A 53 11.76 21.05 -9.99
CA LEU A 53 10.83 20.19 -9.26
C LEU A 53 10.21 20.93 -8.07
N SER A 54 8.97 20.60 -7.73
CA SER A 54 8.29 21.11 -6.54
C SER A 54 7.50 20.02 -5.79
N MET A 55 7.22 20.27 -4.51
CA MET A 55 6.39 19.43 -3.64
C MET A 55 4.95 19.95 -3.71
N HIS A 56 4.02 19.16 -4.25
CA HIS A 56 2.63 19.59 -4.48
C HIS A 56 1.69 19.20 -3.32
N THR A 57 1.56 17.91 -3.02
CA THR A 57 0.66 17.39 -1.98
C THR A 57 1.41 16.43 -1.07
N PHE A 58 1.34 16.59 0.25
CA PHE A 58 1.83 15.58 1.20
C PHE A 58 0.68 14.73 1.73
N HIS A 59 0.93 13.44 1.93
CA HIS A 59 -0.03 12.49 2.50
C HIS A 59 0.60 11.74 3.69
N GLY A 60 -0.16 11.65 4.79
CA GLY A 60 0.26 11.04 6.06
C GLY A 60 -0.27 11.81 7.28
N ASN A 61 0.29 11.50 8.46
CA ASN A 61 -0.06 12.17 9.72
C ASN A 61 1.04 13.18 10.10
N PHE A 62 0.75 14.48 10.03
CA PHE A 62 1.68 15.59 10.32
C PHE A 62 0.93 16.92 10.41
N PHE A 63 1.65 17.98 10.76
CA PHE A 63 1.18 19.36 10.59
C PHE A 63 2.05 20.08 9.54
N VAL A 64 1.46 20.58 8.45
CA VAL A 64 2.19 21.32 7.40
C VAL A 64 2.56 22.71 7.93
N ARG A 65 3.83 23.13 7.78
CA ARG A 65 4.33 24.45 8.17
C ARG A 65 4.61 25.37 6.97
N SER A 66 5.13 24.79 5.89
CA SER A 66 5.34 25.43 4.58
C SER A 66 5.21 24.37 3.49
N THR A 67 5.29 24.79 2.22
CA THR A 67 5.26 23.91 1.04
C THR A 67 6.31 22.80 1.03
N ASP A 68 7.40 22.91 1.81
CA ASP A 68 8.47 21.92 1.90
C ASP A 68 8.68 21.34 3.31
N LEU A 69 8.00 21.87 4.34
CA LEU A 69 8.30 21.60 5.75
C LEU A 69 7.10 21.01 6.51
N LEU A 70 7.31 19.82 7.06
CA LEU A 70 6.38 19.13 7.94
C LEU A 70 6.84 19.22 9.41
N SER A 71 5.91 19.59 10.28
CA SER A 71 6.05 19.53 11.74
C SER A 71 5.52 18.19 12.23
N LEU A 72 6.36 17.47 12.98
CA LEU A 72 6.12 16.12 13.47
C LEU A 72 6.32 16.14 14.99
N ALA A 73 5.24 16.30 15.77
CA ALA A 73 5.36 16.38 17.23
C ALA A 73 6.14 15.19 17.81
N ASN A 74 5.81 13.99 17.31
CA ASN A 74 6.59 12.77 17.45
C ASN A 74 6.91 12.20 16.05
N ILE A 75 8.05 11.55 15.90
CA ILE A 75 8.38 10.67 14.78
C ILE A 75 8.68 9.26 15.29
N ASN A 76 8.06 8.26 14.67
CA ASN A 76 8.18 6.85 15.01
C ASN A 76 8.61 6.03 13.78
N PRO A 77 9.32 4.90 13.94
CA PRO A 77 9.91 4.13 12.84
C PRO A 77 8.89 3.41 11.96
N ASP A 78 7.62 3.38 12.37
CA ASP A 78 6.54 2.66 11.68
C ASP A 78 5.68 3.60 10.82
N ALA A 79 5.92 4.92 10.87
CA ALA A 79 5.20 5.92 10.09
C ALA A 79 5.75 6.04 8.66
N GLY A 80 4.88 5.87 7.67
CA GLY A 80 5.14 6.19 6.27
C GLY A 80 4.55 7.55 5.88
N PHE A 81 5.16 8.18 4.88
CA PHE A 81 4.71 9.42 4.26
C PHE A 81 4.78 9.27 2.74
N ALA A 82 3.89 9.94 2.01
CA ALA A 82 3.97 10.06 0.55
C ALA A 82 3.89 11.55 0.16
N VAL A 83 4.45 11.89 -0.99
CA VAL A 83 4.39 13.24 -1.55
C VAL A 83 4.16 13.16 -3.06
N GLN A 84 3.18 13.91 -3.54
CA GLN A 84 2.97 14.18 -4.96
C GLN A 84 3.90 15.33 -5.37
N LEU A 85 4.57 15.16 -6.51
CA LEU A 85 5.52 16.13 -7.06
C LEU A 85 4.94 16.81 -8.30
N SER A 86 5.45 17.99 -8.62
CA SER A 86 5.23 18.68 -9.90
C SER A 86 6.57 19.06 -10.57
N ILE A 87 6.52 19.26 -11.88
CA ILE A 87 7.62 19.79 -12.69
C ILE A 87 7.19 21.19 -13.15
N GLU A 88 7.80 22.22 -12.58
CA GLU A 88 7.50 23.65 -12.83
C GLU A 88 8.43 24.25 -13.88
N GLU A 89 9.66 23.73 -13.99
CA GLU A 89 10.62 24.11 -15.04
C GLU A 89 11.17 22.86 -15.73
N SER A 90 11.51 22.98 -17.02
CA SER A 90 12.11 21.90 -17.81
C SER A 90 13.46 21.46 -17.20
N LEU A 91 13.65 20.15 -17.09
CA LEU A 91 14.85 19.53 -16.48
C LEU A 91 16.00 19.32 -17.48
N THR A 92 15.98 20.01 -18.62
CA THR A 92 16.90 19.84 -19.76
C THR A 92 18.37 20.11 -19.43
N ASP A 93 18.64 20.91 -18.39
CA ASP A 93 19.99 21.33 -18.02
C ASP A 93 20.74 20.26 -17.19
N THR A 94 20.06 19.16 -16.82
CA THR A 94 20.60 18.12 -15.94
C THR A 94 20.19 16.71 -16.38
N SER A 95 21.14 15.78 -16.46
CA SER A 95 20.84 14.35 -16.69
C SER A 95 20.42 13.59 -15.42
N LEU A 96 20.54 14.22 -14.24
CA LEU A 96 20.19 13.65 -12.94
C LEU A 96 19.40 14.68 -12.12
N VAL A 97 18.31 14.22 -11.50
CA VAL A 97 17.64 14.94 -10.42
C VAL A 97 17.86 14.22 -9.10
N CYS A 98 17.92 14.97 -8.00
CA CYS A 98 18.06 14.41 -6.66
C CYS A 98 16.96 14.93 -5.74
N PHE A 99 16.54 14.05 -4.83
CA PHE A 99 15.60 14.29 -3.75
C PHE A 99 16.34 14.08 -2.43
N GLN A 100 16.21 15.01 -1.49
CA GLN A 100 16.84 14.92 -0.19
C GLN A 100 15.83 15.19 0.93
N THR A 101 15.55 14.14 1.71
CA THR A 101 14.73 14.22 2.91
C THR A 101 15.65 14.42 4.12
N ALA A 102 15.49 15.54 4.81
CA ALA A 102 16.18 15.85 6.06
C ALA A 102 15.18 15.84 7.23
N LEU A 103 15.36 14.90 8.16
CA LEU A 103 14.59 14.74 9.39
C LEU A 103 15.44 15.20 10.58
N LEU A 104 15.12 16.35 11.15
CA LEU A 104 15.69 16.87 12.39
C LEU A 104 14.78 16.46 13.56
N TYR A 105 15.33 15.87 14.63
CA TYR A 105 14.56 15.40 15.78
C TYR A 105 15.40 15.36 17.08
N THR A 106 14.74 15.39 18.23
CA THR A 106 15.37 15.13 19.54
C THR A 106 15.28 13.64 19.85
N SER A 107 16.39 12.99 20.16
CA SER A 107 16.43 11.56 20.50
C SER A 107 15.86 11.30 21.90
N SER A 108 15.47 10.06 22.21
CA SER A 108 15.11 9.65 23.57
C SER A 108 16.25 9.75 24.60
N LYS A 109 17.46 10.14 24.18
CA LYS A 109 18.61 10.47 25.05
C LYS A 109 18.85 11.98 25.18
N GLY A 110 17.94 12.83 24.66
CA GLY A 110 18.08 14.29 24.70
C GLY A 110 18.99 14.89 23.64
N GLU A 111 19.49 14.10 22.68
CA GLU A 111 20.40 14.61 21.65
C GLU A 111 19.61 15.14 20.44
N ARG A 112 19.92 16.35 19.97
CA ARG A 112 19.38 16.84 18.69
C ARG A 112 20.15 16.19 17.54
N ARG A 113 19.45 15.42 16.69
CA ARG A 113 20.03 14.64 15.59
C ARG A 113 19.36 15.01 14.26
N ILE A 114 20.14 14.94 13.18
CA ILE A 114 19.64 15.03 11.80
C ILE A 114 19.85 13.67 11.13
N ARG A 115 18.81 13.13 10.50
CA ARG A 115 18.89 12.02 9.56
C ARG A 115 18.64 12.54 8.15
N VAL A 116 19.51 12.20 7.21
CA VAL A 116 19.38 12.59 5.81
C VAL A 116 19.25 11.33 4.96
N HIS A 117 18.30 11.36 4.03
CA HIS A 117 18.19 10.38 2.94
C HIS A 117 18.28 11.14 1.62
N THR A 118 19.20 10.73 0.75
CA THR A 118 19.38 11.29 -0.61
C THR A 118 19.08 10.18 -1.62
N LEU A 119 18.21 10.47 -2.57
CA LEU A 119 17.91 9.65 -3.74
C LEU A 119 18.25 10.47 -4.98
N CYS A 120 18.88 9.87 -5.99
CA CYS A 120 19.08 10.52 -7.29
C CYS A 120 18.57 9.60 -8.39
N LEU A 121 17.91 10.18 -9.40
CA LEU A 121 17.23 9.50 -10.49
C LEU A 121 17.66 10.11 -11.84
N PRO A 122 17.75 9.31 -12.92
CA PRO A 122 18.01 9.82 -14.25
C PRO A 122 16.84 10.65 -14.79
N VAL A 123 17.17 11.71 -15.52
CA VAL A 123 16.21 12.46 -16.34
C VAL A 123 16.17 11.80 -17.72
N VAL A 124 14.94 11.57 -18.21
CA VAL A 124 14.69 10.93 -19.52
C VAL A 124 13.73 11.77 -20.34
N SER A 125 13.88 11.75 -21.66
CA SER A 125 13.08 12.54 -22.61
C SER A 125 12.14 11.69 -23.47
N SER A 126 12.23 10.36 -23.41
CA SER A 126 11.33 9.45 -24.12
C SER A 126 10.28 8.87 -23.18
N LEU A 127 9.05 8.74 -23.68
CA LEU A 127 7.95 8.14 -22.92
C LEU A 127 8.19 6.64 -22.66
N ALA A 128 8.93 5.96 -23.55
CA ALA A 128 9.31 4.56 -23.37
C ALA A 128 10.20 4.37 -22.12
N ASP A 129 11.17 5.26 -21.90
CA ASP A 129 12.03 5.24 -20.72
C ASP A 129 11.27 5.57 -19.44
N VAL A 130 10.31 6.52 -19.51
CA VAL A 130 9.39 6.81 -18.38
C VAL A 130 8.64 5.55 -17.99
N TYR A 131 8.04 4.83 -18.94
CA TYR A 131 7.34 3.57 -18.65
C TYR A 131 8.26 2.48 -18.13
N ALA A 132 9.49 2.37 -18.65
CA ALA A 132 10.48 1.40 -18.17
C ALA A 132 10.87 1.66 -16.69
N GLY A 133 10.89 2.94 -16.27
CA GLY A 133 11.26 3.36 -14.92
C GLY A 133 10.15 3.34 -13.86
N VAL A 134 8.90 2.98 -14.19
CA VAL A 134 7.79 3.04 -13.21
C VAL A 134 7.88 1.94 -12.14
N ASP A 135 7.97 2.35 -10.88
CA ASP A 135 7.63 1.51 -9.74
C ASP A 135 6.09 1.50 -9.55
N VAL A 136 5.48 0.39 -9.97
CA VAL A 136 4.03 0.18 -9.87
C VAL A 136 3.52 0.10 -8.42
N GLN A 137 4.34 -0.34 -7.46
CA GLN A 137 3.93 -0.41 -6.06
C GLN A 137 3.95 0.98 -5.41
N ALA A 138 4.96 1.79 -5.72
CA ALA A 138 5.02 3.19 -5.30
C ALA A 138 3.85 4.01 -5.89
N ALA A 139 3.56 3.83 -7.18
CA ALA A 139 2.43 4.46 -7.86
C ALA A 139 1.09 4.11 -7.19
N ILE A 140 0.84 2.81 -6.94
CA ILE A 140 -0.36 2.33 -6.23
C ILE A 140 -0.47 2.89 -4.81
N CYS A 141 0.64 2.98 -4.07
CA CYS A 141 0.64 3.59 -2.74
C CYS A 141 0.28 5.08 -2.77
N LEU A 142 0.75 5.84 -3.77
CA LEU A 142 0.40 7.25 -3.93
C LEU A 142 -1.07 7.41 -4.36
N LEU A 143 -1.51 6.64 -5.35
CA LEU A 143 -2.91 6.62 -5.83
C LEU A 143 -3.89 6.29 -4.70
N ALA A 144 -3.56 5.34 -3.81
CA ALA A 144 -4.38 5.03 -2.65
C ALA A 144 -4.54 6.23 -1.69
N ASN A 145 -3.48 6.99 -1.45
CA ASN A 145 -3.56 8.22 -0.63
C ASN A 145 -4.39 9.31 -1.32
N MET A 146 -4.18 9.51 -2.63
CA MET A 146 -4.96 10.47 -3.43
C MET A 146 -6.45 10.10 -3.47
N ALA A 147 -6.78 8.80 -3.56
CA ALA A 147 -8.17 8.31 -3.53
C ALA A 147 -8.81 8.51 -2.15
N VAL A 148 -8.09 8.30 -1.04
CA VAL A 148 -8.56 8.62 0.31
C VAL A 148 -8.89 10.11 0.43
N ASP A 149 -7.97 11.00 0.06
CA ASP A 149 -8.24 12.45 0.15
C ASP A 149 -9.35 12.89 -0.84
N ARG A 150 -9.45 12.29 -2.04
CA ARG A 150 -10.56 12.54 -2.99
C ARG A 150 -11.91 12.07 -2.46
N SER A 151 -11.98 10.92 -1.79
CA SER A 151 -13.23 10.40 -1.22
C SER A 151 -13.79 11.27 -0.09
N VAL A 152 -12.92 11.99 0.63
CA VAL A 152 -13.29 12.93 1.70
C VAL A 152 -13.60 14.34 1.16
N SER A 153 -12.89 14.77 0.11
CA SER A 153 -13.05 16.13 -0.46
C SER A 153 -14.10 16.25 -1.56
N SER A 154 -14.50 15.14 -2.18
CA SER A 154 -15.48 15.07 -3.28
C SER A 154 -16.50 13.96 -2.99
N SER A 155 -16.31 12.76 -3.53
CA SER A 155 -17.13 11.58 -3.20
C SER A 155 -16.35 10.28 -3.41
N LEU A 156 -16.90 9.18 -2.86
CA LEU A 156 -16.38 7.84 -3.11
C LEU A 156 -16.51 7.41 -4.58
N SER A 157 -17.49 7.94 -5.33
CA SER A 157 -17.58 7.68 -6.77
C SER A 157 -16.41 8.31 -7.50
N ASP A 158 -16.19 9.61 -7.30
CA ASP A 158 -15.09 10.34 -7.97
C ASP A 158 -13.72 9.74 -7.66
N ALA A 159 -13.53 9.21 -6.44
CA ALA A 159 -12.31 8.52 -6.05
C ALA A 159 -12.13 7.17 -6.79
N ARG A 160 -13.22 6.42 -7.02
CA ARG A 160 -13.21 5.17 -7.79
C ARG A 160 -13.00 5.45 -9.28
N ASP A 161 -13.70 6.43 -9.83
CA ASP A 161 -13.58 6.82 -11.24
C ASP A 161 -12.17 7.35 -11.54
N ALA A 162 -11.57 8.14 -10.64
CA ALA A 162 -10.18 8.57 -10.74
C ALA A 162 -9.17 7.40 -10.67
N LEU A 163 -9.44 6.37 -9.87
CA LEU A 163 -8.60 5.15 -9.84
C LEU A 163 -8.70 4.35 -11.14
N VAL A 164 -9.90 4.25 -11.75
CA VAL A 164 -10.09 3.62 -13.06
C VAL A 164 -9.33 4.40 -14.15
N ASN A 165 -9.45 5.73 -14.16
CA ASN A 165 -8.75 6.59 -15.12
C ASN A 165 -7.22 6.49 -14.96
N ALA A 166 -6.71 6.34 -13.74
CA ALA A 166 -5.29 6.08 -13.48
C ALA A 166 -4.77 4.75 -14.07
N VAL A 167 -5.63 3.86 -14.57
CA VAL A 167 -5.27 2.70 -15.42
C VAL A 167 -5.48 3.02 -16.91
N VAL A 168 -6.61 3.64 -17.26
CA VAL A 168 -7.00 3.96 -18.64
C VAL A 168 -5.98 4.90 -19.29
N ASP A 169 -5.68 6.04 -18.65
CA ASP A 169 -4.87 7.10 -19.26
C ASP A 169 -3.43 6.64 -19.55
N PRO A 170 -2.70 5.97 -18.63
CA PRO A 170 -1.35 5.51 -18.91
C PRO A 170 -1.31 4.37 -19.94
N LEU A 171 -2.31 3.47 -19.97
CA LEU A 171 -2.34 2.40 -20.97
C LEU A 171 -2.76 2.89 -22.35
N SER A 172 -3.63 3.89 -22.44
CA SER A 172 -3.99 4.58 -23.68
C SER A 172 -2.80 5.34 -24.26
N ALA A 173 -2.08 6.10 -23.42
CA ALA A 173 -0.87 6.83 -23.82
C ALA A 173 0.25 5.87 -24.29
N TYR A 174 0.50 4.77 -23.56
CA TYR A 174 1.44 3.73 -23.98
C TYR A 174 1.04 3.11 -25.34
N SER A 175 -0.23 2.75 -25.48
CA SER A 175 -0.75 2.13 -26.72
C SER A 175 -0.68 3.06 -27.92
N SER A 176 -0.76 4.37 -27.72
CA SER A 176 -0.77 5.37 -28.80
C SER A 176 0.63 5.87 -29.20
N ALA A 177 1.58 5.89 -28.26
CA ALA A 177 2.90 6.50 -28.45
C ALA A 177 4.08 5.52 -28.43
N VAL A 178 3.89 4.27 -27.98
CA VAL A 178 4.96 3.27 -27.83
C VAL A 178 4.62 1.93 -28.49
N SER A 179 3.36 1.50 -28.47
CA SER A 179 2.92 0.25 -29.09
C SER A 179 2.60 0.39 -30.58
N SER A 180 2.99 -0.60 -31.38
CA SER A 180 2.54 -0.78 -32.77
C SER A 180 1.40 -1.80 -32.93
N VAL A 181 0.88 -2.31 -31.81
CA VAL A 181 -0.15 -3.37 -31.76
C VAL A 181 -1.55 -2.78 -32.01
N PRO A 182 -2.44 -3.46 -32.77
CA PRO A 182 -3.81 -3.00 -32.96
C PRO A 182 -4.58 -2.78 -31.64
N ARG A 183 -5.44 -1.75 -31.62
CA ARG A 183 -6.29 -1.39 -30.45
C ARG A 183 -7.27 -2.49 -30.00
N SER A 184 -7.42 -3.57 -30.77
CA SER A 184 -8.22 -4.74 -30.40
C SER A 184 -7.62 -5.59 -29.27
N THR A 185 -6.42 -5.28 -28.79
CA THR A 185 -5.82 -5.93 -27.59
C THR A 185 -5.29 -4.91 -26.59
N LEU A 186 -5.66 -5.06 -25.32
CA LEU A 186 -5.14 -4.25 -24.22
C LEU A 186 -3.62 -4.51 -24.03
N THR A 187 -2.80 -3.51 -24.36
CA THR A 187 -1.34 -3.62 -24.28
C THR A 187 -0.82 -2.84 -23.07
N ALA A 188 0.08 -3.43 -22.29
CA ALA A 188 0.74 -2.79 -21.15
C ALA A 188 2.25 -3.10 -21.14
N PRO A 189 3.12 -2.16 -20.72
CA PRO A 189 4.53 -2.45 -20.52
C PRO A 189 4.74 -3.39 -19.33
N SER A 190 5.85 -4.14 -19.32
CA SER A 190 6.16 -5.12 -18.26
C SER A 190 6.19 -4.53 -16.84
N SER A 191 6.52 -3.24 -16.69
CA SER A 191 6.49 -2.47 -15.45
C SER A 191 5.06 -2.26 -14.92
N LEU A 192 4.10 -1.99 -15.81
CA LEU A 192 2.69 -1.73 -15.47
C LEU A 192 1.77 -2.95 -15.59
N LYS A 193 2.27 -4.14 -15.90
CA LYS A 193 1.45 -5.36 -16.08
C LYS A 193 0.57 -5.72 -14.86
N LEU A 194 0.92 -5.24 -13.66
CA LEU A 194 0.15 -5.43 -12.43
C LEU A 194 -0.70 -4.22 -12.03
N LEU A 195 -0.59 -3.09 -12.74
CA LEU A 195 -1.34 -1.86 -12.44
C LEU A 195 -2.87 -2.10 -12.46
N PRO A 196 -3.48 -2.77 -13.47
CA PRO A 196 -4.92 -3.02 -13.46
C PRO A 196 -5.34 -3.94 -12.30
N LEU A 197 -4.53 -4.94 -11.96
CA LEU A 197 -4.81 -5.87 -10.86
C LEU A 197 -4.78 -5.16 -9.50
N TYR A 198 -3.77 -4.32 -9.27
CA TYR A 198 -3.65 -3.56 -8.02
C TYR A 198 -4.73 -2.47 -7.90
N VAL A 199 -5.12 -1.81 -9.00
CA VAL A 199 -6.28 -0.90 -8.97
C VAL A 199 -7.59 -1.65 -8.72
N LEU A 200 -7.83 -2.81 -9.35
CA LEU A 200 -9.00 -3.62 -9.03
C LEU A 200 -9.02 -4.04 -7.55
N ALA A 201 -7.86 -4.40 -7.00
CA ALA A 201 -7.73 -4.69 -5.57
C ALA A 201 -8.07 -3.47 -4.70
N LEU A 202 -7.62 -2.26 -5.06
CA LEU A 202 -8.01 -1.02 -4.37
C LEU A 202 -9.51 -0.69 -4.51
N LEU A 203 -10.13 -0.97 -5.66
CA LEU A 203 -11.56 -0.72 -5.90
C LEU A 203 -12.46 -1.70 -5.13
N LYS A 204 -12.02 -2.96 -5.00
CA LYS A 204 -12.69 -4.02 -4.21
C LYS A 204 -12.43 -3.90 -2.71
N GLN A 205 -11.27 -3.38 -2.30
CA GLN A 205 -11.07 -2.97 -0.92
C GLN A 205 -12.03 -1.82 -0.60
N GLY A 206 -13.05 -2.13 0.21
CA GLY A 206 -14.07 -1.16 0.66
C GLY A 206 -13.50 -0.16 1.64
N ALA A 207 -12.64 0.75 1.16
CA ALA A 207 -11.96 1.77 1.94
C ALA A 207 -12.92 2.44 2.96
N ILE A 208 -12.66 2.45 4.28
CA ILE A 208 -11.35 2.38 4.94
C ILE A 208 -11.38 1.41 6.15
N HIS A 209 -10.82 0.21 6.00
CA HIS A 209 -10.29 -0.58 7.13
C HIS A 209 -8.87 -1.07 6.81
N VAL A 210 -7.98 -0.94 7.79
CA VAL A 210 -6.53 -1.15 7.66
C VAL A 210 -6.14 -2.55 8.13
N ASN A 211 -5.30 -3.28 7.37
CA ASN A 211 -4.44 -4.37 7.85
C ASN A 211 -3.20 -4.57 6.93
N ASP A 212 -2.16 -3.77 7.19
CA ASP A 212 -0.78 -3.75 6.67
C ASP A 212 -0.20 -4.86 5.75
N ARG A 213 -0.04 -4.48 4.47
CA ARG A 213 1.15 -4.62 3.59
C ARG A 213 1.70 -5.99 3.12
N VAL A 214 2.45 -5.87 2.01
CA VAL A 214 2.96 -6.90 1.08
C VAL A 214 4.00 -7.86 1.68
N VAL A 215 4.08 -9.07 1.12
CA VAL A 215 4.89 -10.22 1.55
C VAL A 215 5.71 -10.77 0.38
N PRO A 216 7.01 -11.12 0.54
CA PRO A 216 7.69 -12.05 -0.36
C PRO A 216 7.38 -13.50 0.06
N GLN A 217 7.02 -14.41 -0.86
CA GLN A 217 6.60 -15.77 -0.49
C GLN A 217 7.39 -16.87 -1.24
N PRO A 218 7.28 -18.15 -0.83
CA PRO A 218 7.25 -19.27 -1.79
C PRO A 218 6.20 -19.03 -2.91
N SER A 219 6.12 -19.90 -3.92
CA SER A 219 5.33 -19.65 -5.16
C SER A 219 3.93 -19.06 -4.91
N ILE A 220 3.79 -17.74 -5.14
CA ILE A 220 2.56 -16.97 -4.92
C ILE A 220 1.47 -17.50 -5.85
N GLN A 221 0.33 -17.90 -5.27
CA GLN A 221 -0.87 -18.22 -6.03
C GLN A 221 -1.68 -16.95 -6.33
N LYS A 222 -2.38 -16.96 -7.46
CA LYS A 222 -3.37 -15.93 -7.82
C LYS A 222 -4.48 -15.84 -6.79
N LEU A 223 -5.06 -14.64 -6.62
CA LEU A 223 -6.15 -14.39 -5.65
C LEU A 223 -7.51 -14.73 -6.25
N SER A 224 -7.67 -16.01 -6.63
CA SER A 224 -8.87 -16.59 -7.23
C SER A 224 -9.17 -17.97 -6.66
N ALA A 225 -10.45 -18.29 -6.51
CA ALA A 225 -10.96 -19.59 -6.10
C ALA A 225 -10.51 -20.73 -7.04
N GLU A 226 -10.16 -20.44 -8.30
CA GLU A 226 -9.56 -21.42 -9.22
C GLU A 226 -8.25 -22.04 -8.71
N LYS A 227 -7.57 -21.41 -7.74
CA LYS A 227 -6.35 -21.94 -7.10
C LYS A 227 -6.61 -22.70 -5.80
N LEU A 228 -7.85 -22.75 -5.33
CA LEU A 228 -8.24 -23.46 -4.12
C LEU A 228 -8.66 -24.90 -4.46
N THR A 229 -7.75 -25.85 -4.27
CA THR A 229 -8.08 -27.27 -4.37
C THR A 229 -8.86 -27.73 -3.12
N ARG A 230 -9.90 -28.55 -3.31
CA ARG A 230 -10.73 -29.03 -2.18
C ARG A 230 -9.97 -29.89 -1.16
N GLU A 231 -8.83 -30.44 -1.57
CA GLU A 231 -7.94 -31.26 -0.73
C GLU A 231 -6.76 -30.45 -0.15
N GLY A 232 -6.66 -29.16 -0.48
CA GLY A 232 -5.55 -28.29 -0.07
C GLY A 232 -5.86 -27.42 1.15
N ALA A 233 -4.82 -27.13 1.94
CA ALA A 233 -4.86 -26.08 2.95
C ALA A 233 -4.16 -24.83 2.41
N PHE A 234 -4.85 -23.69 2.44
CA PHE A 234 -4.35 -22.42 1.90
C PHE A 234 -4.18 -21.39 3.02
N LEU A 235 -3.04 -20.72 3.06
CA LEU A 235 -2.77 -19.64 4.00
C LEU A 235 -2.96 -18.30 3.28
N MET A 236 -4.04 -17.61 3.65
CA MET A 236 -4.23 -16.19 3.36
C MET A 236 -4.03 -15.41 4.65
N ASP A 237 -3.16 -14.41 4.62
CA ASP A 237 -2.67 -13.69 5.80
C ASP A 237 -3.65 -12.57 6.24
N CYS A 238 -4.80 -12.94 6.83
CA CYS A 238 -5.99 -12.07 6.95
C CYS A 238 -6.91 -12.26 8.20
N GLY A 239 -6.44 -12.23 9.46
CA GLY A 239 -7.32 -12.34 10.68
C GLY A 239 -7.19 -13.67 11.47
N SER A 240 -7.78 -13.93 12.66
CA SER A 240 -7.23 -14.78 13.80
C SER A 240 -7.80 -16.12 14.26
N THR A 241 -6.88 -16.95 14.78
CA THR A 241 -6.92 -18.12 15.69
C THR A 241 -5.46 -18.45 16.12
N HIS A 242 -5.24 -19.45 16.98
CA HIS A 242 -3.91 -20.06 17.19
C HIS A 242 -3.81 -21.39 16.44
N LEU A 243 -2.62 -21.71 15.90
CA LEU A 243 -2.33 -23.09 15.49
C LEU A 243 -1.90 -23.90 16.71
N PRO A 244 -2.34 -25.18 16.83
CA PRO A 244 -1.86 -26.04 17.89
C PRO A 244 -0.37 -26.35 17.71
N GLU A 245 0.36 -26.26 18.81
CA GLU A 245 1.71 -26.79 18.92
C GLU A 245 1.63 -28.32 19.01
N LEU A 246 1.83 -28.96 17.86
CA LEU A 246 1.86 -30.41 17.72
C LEU A 246 3.31 -30.84 17.47
N ASP A 247 3.71 -31.95 18.06
CA ASP A 247 5.01 -32.60 17.84
C ASP A 247 5.03 -33.30 16.47
N THR A 248 5.00 -32.49 15.41
CA THR A 248 5.00 -32.92 14.01
C THR A 248 5.75 -31.90 13.15
N LEU A 249 6.56 -32.38 12.22
CA LEU A 249 7.31 -31.55 11.27
C LEU A 249 6.42 -30.57 10.49
N SER A 250 5.18 -30.97 10.17
CA SER A 250 4.21 -30.11 9.47
C SER A 250 3.71 -28.96 10.36
N SER A 251 3.43 -29.19 11.64
CA SER A 251 3.08 -28.12 12.58
C SER A 251 4.26 -27.17 12.80
N GLU A 252 5.46 -27.70 13.01
CA GLU A 252 6.67 -26.90 13.19
C GLU A 252 6.95 -26.00 11.98
N ARG A 253 6.92 -26.53 10.76
CA ARG A 253 7.10 -25.76 9.52
C ARG A 253 6.05 -24.68 9.35
N THR A 254 4.78 -25.01 9.58
CA THR A 254 3.67 -24.05 9.42
C THR A 254 3.76 -22.92 10.45
N ARG A 255 4.04 -23.25 11.73
CA ARG A 255 4.26 -22.26 12.79
C ARG A 255 5.49 -21.39 12.52
N SER A 256 6.59 -21.98 12.04
CA SER A 256 7.81 -21.25 11.67
C SER A 256 7.56 -20.24 10.56
N PHE A 257 6.81 -20.64 9.50
CA PHE A 257 6.41 -19.73 8.42
C PHE A 257 5.53 -18.58 8.93
N ILE A 258 4.58 -18.86 9.83
CA ILE A 258 3.70 -17.85 10.43
C ILE A 258 4.46 -16.88 11.34
N THR A 259 5.40 -17.38 12.14
CA THR A 259 6.29 -16.54 12.96
C THR A 259 7.12 -15.62 12.06
N TRP A 260 7.69 -16.16 10.98
CA TRP A 260 8.43 -15.37 9.98
C TRP A 260 7.58 -14.27 9.31
N LEU A 261 6.31 -14.54 8.98
CA LEU A 261 5.37 -13.52 8.49
C LEU A 261 5.11 -12.41 9.52
N ARG A 262 4.97 -12.79 10.80
CA ARG A 262 4.73 -11.85 11.93
C ARG A 262 5.95 -10.97 12.22
N ASP A 263 7.14 -11.57 12.26
CA ASP A 263 8.39 -10.85 12.58
C ASP A 263 8.82 -9.88 11.47
N SER A 264 8.32 -10.08 10.25
CA SER A 264 8.54 -9.18 9.11
C SER A 264 7.74 -7.86 9.17
N ARG A 265 6.90 -7.65 10.20
CA ARG A 265 6.00 -6.50 10.33
C ARG A 265 6.07 -5.84 11.72
N PRO A 266 5.73 -4.54 11.84
CA PRO A 266 5.72 -3.85 13.13
C PRO A 266 4.51 -4.20 14.00
N LEU A 267 3.36 -4.54 13.40
CA LEU A 267 2.12 -4.89 14.10
C LEU A 267 1.89 -6.41 14.05
N SER A 268 1.17 -6.96 15.03
CA SER A 268 0.90 -8.39 15.09
C SER A 268 -0.34 -8.76 14.27
N PRO A 269 -0.21 -9.41 13.09
CA PRO A 269 -1.36 -9.98 12.42
C PRO A 269 -1.97 -11.12 13.26
N VAL A 270 -3.27 -11.02 13.28
CA VAL A 270 -4.32 -11.93 13.73
C VAL A 270 -4.31 -12.97 12.55
N LEU A 271 -4.07 -14.28 12.76
CA LEU A 271 -3.92 -15.33 11.69
C LEU A 271 -4.89 -16.56 11.83
N HIS A 272 -5.59 -16.98 10.76
CA HIS A 272 -6.96 -17.54 10.82
C HIS A 272 -7.11 -19.05 10.60
N LEU A 273 -8.31 -19.55 10.90
CA LEU A 273 -8.80 -20.87 10.50
C LEU A 273 -10.26 -20.78 10.01
N VAL A 274 -10.41 -20.55 8.71
CA VAL A 274 -11.71 -20.62 8.01
C VAL A 274 -11.89 -22.03 7.46
N LYS A 275 -13.04 -22.64 7.74
CA LYS A 275 -13.46 -23.94 7.17
C LYS A 275 -14.50 -23.70 6.07
N ASP A 276 -14.64 -24.65 5.15
CA ASP A 276 -15.54 -24.51 3.99
C ASP A 276 -17.02 -24.33 4.39
N GLU A 277 -17.45 -24.97 5.47
CA GLU A 277 -18.79 -24.85 6.07
C GLU A 277 -18.93 -23.69 7.08
N SER A 278 -17.93 -22.81 7.19
CA SER A 278 -17.93 -21.72 8.18
C SER A 278 -18.68 -20.48 7.64
N PRO A 279 -19.49 -19.77 8.46
CA PRO A 279 -20.03 -18.47 8.06
C PRO A 279 -18.93 -17.42 7.77
N ALA A 280 -17.74 -17.58 8.34
CA ALA A 280 -16.56 -16.74 8.05
C ALA A 280 -15.94 -16.99 6.66
N LYS A 281 -16.46 -17.96 5.89
CA LYS A 281 -16.06 -18.19 4.49
C LYS A 281 -16.30 -16.98 3.62
N THR A 282 -17.41 -16.27 3.82
CA THR A 282 -17.74 -15.06 3.04
C THR A 282 -16.64 -13.99 3.19
N ASP A 283 -16.12 -13.80 4.40
CA ASP A 283 -15.04 -12.84 4.68
C ASP A 283 -13.73 -13.23 3.99
N PHE A 284 -13.40 -14.52 3.93
CA PHE A 284 -12.24 -15.02 3.17
C PHE A 284 -12.41 -14.80 1.66
N PHE A 285 -13.58 -15.13 1.11
CA PHE A 285 -13.83 -15.01 -0.34
C PHE A 285 -13.85 -13.56 -0.83
N GLN A 286 -14.19 -12.58 0.01
CA GLN A 286 -14.07 -11.15 -0.32
C GLN A 286 -12.64 -10.70 -0.65
N HIS A 287 -11.62 -11.43 -0.17
CA HIS A 287 -10.20 -11.15 -0.43
C HIS A 287 -9.68 -11.80 -1.72
N LEU A 288 -10.49 -12.62 -2.42
CA LEU A 288 -10.17 -13.18 -3.74
C LEU A 288 -10.46 -12.16 -4.83
N VAL A 289 -9.62 -11.12 -4.88
CA VAL A 289 -9.85 -9.91 -5.71
C VAL A 289 -9.87 -10.16 -7.22
N GLU A 290 -9.41 -11.31 -7.73
CA GLU A 290 -9.56 -11.66 -9.16
C GLU A 290 -10.99 -12.16 -9.48
N ASP A 291 -11.74 -12.69 -8.52
CA ASP A 291 -13.06 -13.30 -8.73
C ASP A 291 -14.20 -12.26 -8.78
N ARG A 292 -15.31 -12.58 -9.45
CA ARG A 292 -16.50 -11.71 -9.46
C ARG A 292 -17.20 -11.75 -8.10
N THR A 293 -17.67 -10.59 -7.63
CA THR A 293 -18.52 -10.48 -6.44
C THR A 293 -19.86 -9.82 -6.80
N GLU A 294 -20.81 -9.78 -5.88
CA GLU A 294 -22.13 -9.17 -6.11
C GLU A 294 -22.05 -7.69 -6.51
N ALA A 295 -21.05 -6.97 -5.99
CA ALA A 295 -20.88 -5.53 -6.16
C ALA A 295 -19.67 -5.12 -7.02
N ALA A 296 -18.86 -6.07 -7.54
CA ALA A 296 -17.67 -5.75 -8.32
C ALA A 296 -17.29 -6.80 -9.37
N LEU A 297 -16.78 -6.30 -10.50
CA LEU A 297 -16.29 -7.07 -11.65
C LEU A 297 -15.18 -8.06 -11.28
N SER A 298 -15.12 -9.22 -11.92
CA SER A 298 -13.91 -10.05 -11.96
C SER A 298 -12.74 -9.31 -12.63
N TYR A 299 -11.52 -9.83 -12.48
CA TYR A 299 -10.35 -9.28 -13.16
C TYR A 299 -10.49 -9.30 -14.68
N TYR A 300 -11.05 -10.37 -15.25
CA TYR A 300 -11.31 -10.45 -16.70
C TYR A 300 -12.31 -9.37 -17.17
N GLU A 301 -13.44 -9.24 -16.48
CA GLU A 301 -14.44 -8.20 -16.78
C GLU A 301 -13.88 -6.78 -16.60
N PHE A 302 -13.00 -6.57 -15.60
CA PHE A 302 -12.33 -5.28 -15.40
C PHE A 302 -11.36 -4.95 -16.54
N LEU A 303 -10.57 -5.91 -17.04
CA LEU A 303 -9.70 -5.69 -18.19
C LEU A 303 -10.51 -5.36 -19.46
N LEU A 304 -11.64 -6.05 -19.69
CA LEU A 304 -12.55 -5.71 -20.79
C LEU A 304 -13.14 -4.30 -20.63
N HIS A 305 -13.50 -3.89 -19.41
CA HIS A 305 -13.99 -2.55 -19.13
C HIS A 305 -12.92 -1.48 -19.42
N ILE A 306 -11.69 -1.66 -18.96
CA ILE A 306 -10.55 -0.78 -19.29
C ILE A 306 -10.33 -0.71 -20.81
N GLN A 307 -10.35 -1.84 -21.50
CA GLN A 307 -10.21 -1.88 -22.96
C GLN A 307 -11.34 -1.09 -23.67
N GLN A 308 -12.59 -1.24 -23.22
CA GLN A 308 -13.72 -0.49 -23.75
C GLN A 308 -13.61 1.03 -23.50
N GLN A 309 -12.91 1.47 -22.46
CA GLN A 309 -12.64 2.90 -22.25
C GLN A 309 -11.51 3.41 -23.16
N ILE A 310 -10.44 2.64 -23.36
CA ILE A 310 -9.31 3.02 -24.23
C ILE A 310 -9.69 3.05 -25.71
N CYS A 311 -10.69 2.27 -26.13
CA CYS A 311 -11.17 2.22 -27.52
C CYS A 311 -12.24 3.26 -27.88
N LYS A 312 -12.65 4.13 -26.95
CA LYS A 312 -13.59 5.24 -27.21
C LYS A 312 -12.86 6.49 -27.70
#